data_AF-A0AAE0PI39-F1
#
_entry.id   AF-A0AAE0PI39-F1
#
_cell.length_a   1.000
_cell.length_b   1.000
_cell.length_c   1.000
_cell.angle_alpha   90.00
_cell.angle_beta   90.00
_cell.angle_gamma   90.00
#
_symmetry.space_group_name_H-M   'P 1'
#
loop_
_entity.id
_entity.type
_entity.pdbx_description
1 polymer ?
#
loop_
_entity_poly.entity_id
_entity_poly.type
_entity_poly.pdbx_seq_one_letter_code
_entity_poly.pdbx_strand_id
1 'polypeptide(L)'
;MLYPLLSSRRGFQDAKCVCFCTIGGAVVYIVWTIASARSTIENSPRATIPVLVFIYVYSPFCNIGWKALAYTYLVELFPFQQRLHGIAVEQLSVRAAVFFNTHLNPIALDSIGWKYYIVYYVWIMVEILTVYFFFPETHNQTLEQLNFMFEGKEMQDNVKKNMDKVLSMELEKMAASPARDFCRLQGRRGRLPGYEA
;
A
#
# COMPACT_ATOMS: atom_id res chain seq x y z
N MET A 1 -16.78 -4.63 -32.01
CA MET A 1 -18.08 -4.06 -31.55
C MET A 1 -18.76 -5.04 -30.56
N LEU A 2 -18.10 -5.42 -29.45
CA LEU A 2 -18.70 -6.31 -28.44
C LEU A 2 -18.04 -6.17 -27.04
N TYR A 3 -17.78 -4.94 -26.61
CA TYR A 3 -17.30 -4.60 -25.26
C TYR A 3 -18.22 -3.70 -24.40
N PRO A 4 -19.52 -3.41 -24.67
CA PRO A 4 -20.29 -2.55 -23.77
C PRO A 4 -21.08 -3.25 -22.65
N LEU A 5 -21.10 -4.59 -22.54
CA LEU A 5 -22.04 -5.29 -21.62
C LEU A 5 -21.47 -5.77 -20.27
N LEU A 6 -20.25 -5.40 -19.88
CA LEU A 6 -19.68 -5.76 -18.57
C LEU A 6 -19.39 -4.55 -17.66
N SER A 7 -19.81 -3.34 -18.04
CA SER A 7 -19.52 -2.12 -17.27
C SER A 7 -20.55 -1.83 -16.16
N SER A 8 -21.72 -2.46 -16.19
CA SER A 8 -22.79 -2.21 -15.23
C SER A 8 -22.95 -3.39 -14.28
N ARG A 9 -22.18 -3.38 -13.17
CA ARG A 9 -22.43 -4.01 -11.85
C ARG A 9 -21.12 -4.30 -11.07
N ARG A 10 -20.22 -3.32 -10.93
CA ARG A 10 -19.16 -3.39 -9.90
C ARG A 10 -19.08 -2.07 -9.15
N GLY A 11 -20.07 -1.84 -8.32
CA GLY A 11 -19.98 -0.91 -7.21
C GLY A 11 -20.28 -1.71 -5.96
N PHE A 12 -19.32 -2.50 -5.50
CA PHE A 12 -19.40 -3.07 -4.16
C PHE A 12 -19.14 -1.91 -3.18
N GLN A 13 -19.85 -1.89 -2.07
CA GLN A 13 -19.73 -0.84 -1.05
C GLN A 13 -18.59 -1.24 -0.12
N ASP A 14 -17.36 -0.90 -0.52
CA ASP A 14 -16.14 -1.62 -0.14
C ASP A 14 -15.74 -1.49 1.34
N ALA A 15 -16.05 -0.37 1.99
CA ALA A 15 -15.70 -0.17 3.40
C ALA A 15 -16.76 -0.74 4.37
N LYS A 16 -18.06 -0.59 4.05
CA LYS A 16 -19.16 -1.01 4.94
C LYS A 16 -19.24 -2.52 5.07
N CYS A 17 -19.21 -3.25 3.95
CA CYS A 17 -19.22 -4.71 3.98
C CYS A 17 -18.03 -5.28 4.76
N VAL A 18 -16.88 -4.63 4.63
CA VAL A 18 -15.69 -5.02 5.36
C VAL A 18 -15.81 -4.73 6.85
N CYS A 19 -16.29 -3.56 7.27
CA CYS A 19 -16.57 -3.30 8.68
C CYS A 19 -17.54 -4.34 9.26
N PHE A 20 -18.62 -4.69 8.56
CA PHE A 20 -19.56 -5.74 9.00
C PHE A 20 -18.89 -7.13 9.09
N CYS A 21 -18.07 -7.49 8.11
CA CYS A 21 -17.32 -8.76 8.11
C CYS A 21 -16.27 -8.82 9.22
N THR A 22 -15.54 -7.72 9.47
CA THR A 22 -14.49 -7.67 10.49
C THR A 22 -15.09 -7.62 11.90
N ILE A 23 -16.22 -6.94 12.10
CA ILE A 23 -16.97 -7.00 13.37
C ILE A 23 -17.50 -8.42 13.61
N GLY A 24 -18.07 -9.07 12.59
CA GLY A 24 -18.52 -10.46 12.68
C GLY A 24 -17.36 -11.42 12.98
N GLY A 25 -16.22 -11.24 12.32
CA GLY A 25 -14.99 -11.99 12.56
C GLY A 25 -14.46 -11.79 13.99
N ALA A 26 -14.49 -10.56 14.51
CA ALA A 26 -14.06 -10.24 15.87
C ALA A 26 -14.93 -10.95 16.92
N VAL A 27 -16.25 -11.01 16.73
CA VAL A 27 -17.16 -11.75 17.61
C VAL A 27 -16.84 -13.25 17.60
N VAL A 28 -16.64 -13.84 16.42
CA VAL A 28 -16.25 -15.25 16.31
C VAL A 28 -14.89 -15.50 16.97
N TYR A 29 -13.95 -14.57 16.84
CA TYR A 29 -12.62 -14.64 17.47
C TYR A 29 -12.69 -14.63 19.01
N ILE A 30 -13.61 -13.85 19.59
CA ILE A 30 -13.86 -13.85 21.04
C ILE A 30 -14.35 -15.23 21.50
N VAL A 31 -15.32 -15.80 20.79
CA VAL A 31 -15.86 -17.14 21.12
C VAL A 31 -14.77 -18.21 20.98
N TRP A 32 -13.92 -18.11 19.95
CA TRP A 32 -12.77 -19.00 19.77
C TRP A 32 -11.78 -18.89 20.94
N THR A 33 -11.49 -17.67 21.40
CA THR A 33 -10.59 -17.43 22.53
C THR A 33 -11.13 -18.01 23.84
N ILE A 34 -12.44 -17.86 24.10
CA ILE A 34 -13.10 -18.45 25.26
C ILE A 34 -13.05 -19.99 25.20
N ALA A 35 -13.32 -20.57 24.03
CA ALA A 35 -13.22 -22.01 23.81
C ALA A 35 -11.79 -22.52 24.04
N SER A 36 -10.78 -21.76 23.58
CA SER A 36 -9.37 -22.07 23.77
C SER A 36 -8.98 -22.04 25.25
N ALA A 37 -9.41 -21.02 26.00
CA ALA A 37 -9.18 -20.94 27.45
C ALA A 37 -9.84 -22.10 28.21
N ARG A 38 -11.06 -22.50 27.83
CA ARG A 38 -11.75 -23.65 28.45
C ARG A 38 -11.06 -24.98 28.11
N SER A 39 -10.51 -25.11 26.92
CA SER A 39 -9.72 -26.29 26.51
C SER A 39 -8.48 -26.49 27.41
N THR A 40 -7.78 -25.42 27.76
CA THR A 40 -6.60 -25.47 28.65
C THR A 40 -6.94 -25.87 30.09
N ILE A 41 -8.16 -25.55 30.57
CA ILE A 41 -8.60 -25.88 31.93
C ILE A 41 -9.05 -27.35 32.02
N GLU A 42 -9.87 -27.78 31.06
CA GLU A 42 -10.52 -29.10 31.10
C GLU A 42 -9.56 -30.24 30.69
N ASN A 43 -8.49 -29.94 29.92
CA ASN A 43 -7.50 -30.90 29.39
C ASN A 43 -8.11 -32.20 28.82
N SER A 44 -9.34 -32.13 28.32
CA SER A 44 -10.07 -33.28 27.78
C SER A 44 -10.17 -33.16 26.26
N PRO A 45 -10.09 -34.28 25.50
CA PRO A 45 -10.18 -34.25 24.05
C PRO A 45 -11.48 -33.63 23.52
N ARG A 46 -12.54 -33.68 24.32
CA ARG A 46 -13.87 -33.12 23.98
C ARG A 46 -13.87 -31.58 23.96
N ALA A 47 -13.03 -30.96 24.78
CA ALA A 47 -12.95 -29.49 24.86
C ALA A 47 -12.22 -28.85 23.67
N THR A 48 -11.41 -29.62 22.92
CA THR A 48 -10.67 -29.12 21.74
C THR A 48 -11.53 -29.10 20.47
N ILE A 49 -12.57 -29.94 20.38
CA ILE A 49 -13.50 -30.00 19.23
C ILE A 49 -14.12 -28.63 18.91
N PRO A 50 -14.72 -27.88 19.86
CA PRO A 50 -15.30 -26.57 19.56
C PRO A 50 -14.25 -25.56 19.08
N VAL A 51 -13.01 -25.62 19.59
CA VAL A 51 -11.91 -24.74 19.14
C VAL A 51 -11.65 -24.91 17.65
N LEU A 52 -11.66 -26.15 17.15
CA LEU A 52 -11.49 -26.46 15.73
C LEU A 52 -12.68 -26.01 14.88
N VAL A 53 -13.91 -26.08 15.39
CA VAL A 53 -15.07 -25.58 14.65
C VAL A 53 -14.98 -24.05 14.48
N PHE A 54 -14.67 -23.32 15.55
CA PHE A 54 -14.63 -21.85 15.50
C PHE A 54 -13.48 -21.30 14.64
N ILE A 55 -12.31 -21.97 14.57
CA ILE A 55 -11.23 -21.52 13.67
C ILE A 55 -11.64 -21.64 12.19
N TYR A 56 -12.37 -22.70 11.81
CA TYR A 56 -12.87 -22.85 10.45
C TYR A 56 -13.99 -21.87 10.13
N VAL A 57 -14.85 -21.57 11.12
CA VAL A 57 -15.90 -20.53 10.97
C VAL A 57 -15.28 -19.14 10.82
N TYR A 58 -14.16 -18.84 11.49
CA TYR A 58 -13.47 -17.56 11.38
C TYR A 58 -12.80 -17.33 10.00
N SER A 59 -12.32 -18.40 9.37
CA SER A 59 -11.60 -18.34 8.09
C SER A 59 -12.34 -17.60 6.95
N PRO A 60 -13.62 -17.92 6.60
CA PRO A 60 -14.32 -17.23 5.53
C PRO A 60 -14.54 -15.73 5.77
N PHE A 61 -14.79 -15.31 7.02
CA PHE A 61 -14.97 -13.89 7.36
C PHE A 61 -13.70 -13.08 7.06
N CYS A 62 -12.52 -13.64 7.36
CA CYS A 62 -11.24 -12.98 7.10
C CYS A 62 -10.86 -12.97 5.62
N ASN A 63 -11.18 -14.02 4.88
CA ASN A 63 -10.87 -14.11 3.46
C ASN A 63 -11.73 -13.16 2.62
N ILE A 64 -13.02 -13.05 2.92
CA ILE A 64 -13.95 -12.17 2.19
C ILE A 64 -13.67 -10.70 2.51
N GLY A 65 -13.43 -10.37 3.78
CA GLY A 65 -13.22 -8.98 4.20
C GLY A 65 -11.85 -8.45 3.81
N TRP A 66 -10.78 -9.06 4.31
CA TRP A 66 -9.43 -8.50 4.18
C TRP A 66 -8.77 -8.82 2.85
N LYS A 67 -8.77 -10.11 2.48
CA LYS A 67 -8.02 -10.56 1.29
C LYS A 67 -8.69 -10.12 -0.01
N ALA A 68 -10.01 -10.19 -0.12
CA ALA A 68 -10.67 -9.74 -1.35
C ALA A 68 -10.63 -8.21 -1.49
N LEU A 69 -10.77 -7.46 -0.39
CA LEU A 69 -10.76 -6.00 -0.41
C LEU A 69 -9.38 -5.45 -0.77
N ALA A 70 -8.31 -5.92 -0.11
CA ALA A 70 -6.97 -5.37 -0.32
C ALA A 70 -6.56 -5.42 -1.81
N TYR A 71 -6.82 -6.54 -2.49
CA TYR A 71 -6.51 -6.69 -3.91
C TYR A 71 -7.40 -5.82 -4.78
N THR A 72 -8.71 -5.79 -4.52
CA THR A 72 -9.65 -5.00 -5.31
C THR A 72 -9.31 -3.51 -5.20
N TYR A 73 -9.00 -3.04 -3.99
CA TYR A 73 -8.61 -1.67 -3.73
C TYR A 73 -7.32 -1.27 -4.45
N LEU A 74 -6.31 -2.15 -4.48
CA LEU A 74 -5.08 -1.90 -5.23
C LEU A 74 -5.31 -1.83 -6.74
N VAL A 75 -6.18 -2.68 -7.27
CA VAL A 75 -6.52 -2.68 -8.69
C VAL A 75 -7.25 -1.40 -9.09
N GLU A 76 -8.05 -0.83 -8.19
CA GLU A 76 -8.77 0.43 -8.39
C GLU A 76 -7.87 1.66 -8.21
N LEU A 77 -6.92 1.62 -7.28
CA LEU A 77 -6.02 2.73 -6.99
C LEU A 77 -4.94 2.91 -8.08
N PHE A 78 -4.43 1.81 -8.64
CA PHE A 78 -3.32 1.86 -9.57
C PHE A 78 -3.77 1.92 -11.05
N PRO A 79 -3.21 2.85 -11.86
CA PRO A 79 -3.39 2.86 -13.30
C PRO A 79 -2.78 1.59 -13.92
N PHE A 80 -3.32 1.16 -15.07
CA PHE A 80 -3.03 -0.15 -15.68
C PHE A 80 -1.53 -0.44 -15.85
N GLN A 81 -0.73 0.57 -16.20
CA GLN A 81 0.71 0.47 -16.44
C GLN A 81 1.52 0.21 -15.16
N GLN A 82 1.06 0.67 -13.98
CA GLN A 82 1.80 0.56 -12.71
C GLN A 82 1.19 -0.47 -11.75
N ARG A 83 0.04 -1.05 -12.10
CA ARG A 83 -0.70 -2.01 -11.27
C ARG A 83 0.12 -3.22 -10.83
N LEU A 84 0.96 -3.76 -11.72
CA LEU A 84 1.79 -4.92 -11.39
C LEU A 84 2.83 -4.61 -10.32
N HIS A 85 3.42 -3.41 -10.35
CA HIS A 85 4.40 -2.98 -9.35
C HIS A 85 3.74 -2.78 -7.98
N GLY A 86 2.54 -2.18 -7.94
CA GLY A 86 1.77 -2.02 -6.70
C GLY A 86 1.42 -3.36 -6.04
N ILE A 87 0.91 -4.31 -6.84
CA ILE A 87 0.57 -5.66 -6.35
C ILE A 87 1.83 -6.42 -5.88
N ALA A 88 2.97 -6.26 -6.56
CA ALA A 88 4.21 -6.92 -6.15
C ALA A 88 4.70 -6.44 -4.77
N VAL A 89 4.61 -5.13 -4.49
CA VAL A 89 5.00 -4.55 -3.19
C VAL A 89 4.04 -4.98 -2.07
N GLU A 90 2.73 -5.01 -2.34
CA GLU A 90 1.73 -5.55 -1.42
C GLU A 90 2.04 -7.00 -1.08
N GLN A 91 2.23 -7.85 -2.10
CA GLN A 91 2.56 -9.26 -1.91
C GLN A 91 3.82 -9.43 -1.07
N LEU A 92 4.89 -8.71 -1.37
CA LEU A 92 6.13 -8.78 -0.59
C LEU A 92 5.87 -8.44 0.89
N SER A 93 5.10 -7.40 1.14
CA SER A 93 4.74 -6.95 2.50
C SER A 93 3.92 -8.01 3.25
N VAL A 94 2.93 -8.61 2.58
CA VAL A 94 2.12 -9.71 3.13
C VAL A 94 2.98 -10.94 3.43
N ARG A 95 3.90 -11.32 2.53
CA ARG A 95 4.80 -12.47 2.75
C ARG A 95 5.76 -12.22 3.90
N ALA A 96 6.28 -11.01 4.03
CA ALA A 96 7.11 -10.63 5.18
C ALA A 96 6.31 -10.72 6.49
N ALA A 97 5.09 -10.18 6.53
CA ALA A 97 4.22 -10.26 7.70
C ALA A 97 3.90 -11.73 8.07
N VAL A 98 3.60 -12.59 7.10
CA VAL A 98 3.36 -14.03 7.34
C VAL A 98 4.61 -14.71 7.88
N PHE A 99 5.79 -14.36 7.38
CA PHE A 99 7.06 -14.88 7.92
C PHE A 99 7.22 -14.53 9.41
N PHE A 100 6.97 -13.29 9.80
CA PHE A 100 6.99 -12.88 11.21
C PHE A 100 5.96 -13.66 12.04
N ASN A 101 4.73 -13.80 11.56
CA ASN A 101 3.68 -14.53 12.29
C ASN A 101 4.08 -16.00 12.52
N THR A 102 4.60 -16.69 11.50
CA THR A 102 4.98 -18.11 11.62
C THR A 102 6.11 -18.35 12.62
N HIS A 103 7.03 -17.39 12.80
CA HIS A 103 8.14 -17.52 13.75
C HIS A 103 7.82 -16.98 15.14
N LEU A 104 7.11 -15.85 15.22
CA LEU A 104 6.80 -15.21 16.50
C LEU A 104 5.67 -15.94 17.24
N ASN A 105 4.68 -16.48 16.52
CA ASN A 105 3.56 -17.18 17.14
C ASN A 105 3.96 -18.38 18.00
N PRO A 106 4.82 -19.32 17.55
CA PRO A 106 5.22 -20.44 18.39
C PRO A 106 6.01 -19.99 19.62
N ILE A 107 6.89 -18.99 19.49
CA ILE A 107 7.69 -18.44 20.61
C ILE A 107 6.79 -17.75 21.64
N ALA A 108 5.80 -17.00 21.17
CA ALA A 108 4.85 -16.31 22.03
C ALA A 108 3.87 -17.28 22.71
N LEU A 109 3.43 -18.33 22.01
CA LEU A 109 2.58 -19.37 22.59
C LEU A 109 3.29 -20.18 23.66
N ASP A 110 4.59 -20.45 23.50
CA ASP A 110 5.39 -21.17 24.51
C ASP A 110 5.56 -20.37 25.80
N SER A 111 5.72 -19.05 25.68
CA SER A 111 5.94 -18.16 26.85
C SER A 111 4.65 -17.72 27.56
N ILE A 112 3.58 -17.46 26.81
CA ILE A 112 2.37 -16.76 27.31
C ILE A 112 1.11 -17.66 27.26
N GLY A 113 1.15 -18.76 26.50
CA GLY A 113 0.05 -19.71 26.36
C GLY A 113 -1.25 -19.05 25.86
N TRP A 114 -2.36 -19.32 26.55
CA TRP A 114 -3.68 -18.83 26.15
C TRP A 114 -3.83 -17.29 26.19
N LYS A 115 -3.00 -16.59 26.97
CA LYS A 115 -3.07 -15.12 27.07
C LYS A 115 -2.62 -14.43 25.77
N TYR A 116 -1.89 -15.14 24.90
CA TYR A 116 -1.43 -14.61 23.62
C TYR A 116 -2.60 -14.28 22.68
N TYR A 117 -3.71 -15.01 22.79
CA TYR A 117 -4.93 -14.75 22.01
C TYR A 117 -5.54 -13.37 22.32
N ILE A 118 -5.36 -12.83 23.53
CA ILE A 118 -5.86 -11.49 23.89
C ILE A 118 -5.10 -10.40 23.15
N VAL A 119 -3.79 -10.56 22.97
CA VAL A 119 -2.96 -9.61 22.22
C VAL A 119 -3.42 -9.52 20.76
N TYR A 120 -3.70 -10.67 20.15
CA TYR A 120 -4.28 -10.71 18.80
C TYR A 120 -5.65 -10.05 18.71
N TYR A 121 -6.49 -10.21 19.72
CA TYR A 121 -7.78 -9.53 19.76
C TYR A 121 -7.63 -8.00 19.75
N VAL A 122 -6.71 -7.46 20.56
CA VAL A 122 -6.41 -6.02 20.56
C VAL A 122 -5.91 -5.57 19.20
N TRP A 123 -5.06 -6.37 18.55
CA TRP A 123 -4.58 -6.09 17.19
C TRP A 123 -5.73 -5.98 16.17
N ILE A 124 -6.70 -6.93 16.21
CA ILE A 124 -7.90 -6.88 15.35
C ILE A 124 -8.72 -5.61 15.60
N MET A 125 -8.83 -5.16 16.84
CA MET A 125 -9.55 -3.91 17.16
C MET A 125 -8.84 -2.67 16.61
N VAL A 126 -7.51 -2.62 16.68
CA VAL A 126 -6.70 -1.55 16.08
C VAL A 126 -6.86 -1.53 14.56
N GLU A 127 -6.90 -2.69 13.94
CA GLU A 127 -7.17 -2.84 12.50
C GLU A 127 -8.54 -2.27 12.11
N ILE A 128 -9.59 -2.56 12.88
CA ILE A 128 -10.95 -2.01 12.66
C ILE A 128 -10.93 -0.48 12.74
N LEU A 129 -10.26 0.08 13.76
CA LEU A 129 -10.14 1.54 13.91
C LEU A 129 -9.38 2.16 12.74
N THR A 130 -8.29 1.52 12.33
CA THR A 130 -7.47 2.01 11.20
C THR A 130 -8.30 2.05 9.93
N VAL A 131 -9.10 1.01 9.66
CA VAL A 131 -9.98 1.01 8.47
C VAL A 131 -11.07 2.08 8.58
N TYR A 132 -11.67 2.26 9.75
CA TYR A 132 -12.68 3.29 9.94
C TYR A 132 -12.16 4.72 9.70
N PHE A 133 -10.92 5.02 10.09
CA PHE A 133 -10.35 6.37 9.97
C PHE A 133 -9.59 6.62 8.65
N PHE A 134 -8.83 5.64 8.16
CA PHE A 134 -7.92 5.83 7.02
C PHE A 134 -8.53 5.46 5.67
N PHE A 135 -9.63 4.71 5.63
CA PHE A 135 -10.32 4.37 4.39
C PHE A 135 -11.57 5.26 4.25
N PRO A 136 -11.44 6.48 3.69
CA PRO A 136 -12.61 7.22 3.26
C PRO A 136 -13.33 6.40 2.19
N GLU A 137 -14.67 6.32 2.25
CA GLU A 137 -15.46 5.65 1.22
C GLU A 137 -15.19 6.32 -0.14
N THR A 138 -14.30 5.74 -0.95
CA THR A 138 -14.07 6.12 -2.35
C THR A 138 -15.18 5.57 -3.23
N HIS A 139 -16.44 5.85 -2.85
CA HIS A 139 -17.62 5.41 -3.60
C HIS A 139 -17.91 6.45 -4.69
N ASN A 140 -17.79 6.03 -5.96
CA ASN A 140 -18.33 6.67 -7.17
C ASN A 140 -17.48 7.71 -7.93
N GLN A 141 -16.17 7.50 -8.11
CA GLN A 141 -15.49 8.17 -9.24
C GLN A 141 -15.19 7.14 -10.32
N THR A 142 -15.70 7.38 -11.53
CA THR A 142 -15.37 6.55 -12.70
C THR A 142 -13.86 6.57 -12.89
N LEU A 143 -13.28 5.47 -13.38
CA LEU A 143 -11.84 5.34 -13.69
C LEU A 143 -11.28 6.54 -14.49
N GLU A 144 -12.12 7.28 -15.21
CA GLU A 144 -11.78 8.50 -15.95
C GLU A 144 -11.46 9.72 -15.06
N GLN A 145 -12.13 9.91 -13.92
CA GLN A 145 -11.87 11.07 -13.04
C GLN A 145 -10.58 10.93 -12.22
N LEU A 146 -10.23 9.69 -11.82
CA LEU A 146 -8.95 9.39 -11.17
C LEU A 146 -7.77 9.57 -12.12
N ASN A 147 -7.94 9.16 -13.39
CA ASN A 147 -6.90 9.34 -14.40
C ASN A 147 -6.65 10.83 -14.68
N PHE A 148 -7.69 11.67 -14.69
CA PHE A 148 -7.53 13.12 -14.88
C PHE A 148 -6.75 13.82 -13.75
N MET A 149 -6.95 13.38 -12.50
CA MET A 149 -6.18 13.91 -11.36
C MET A 149 -4.73 13.44 -11.35
N PHE A 150 -4.46 12.23 -11.85
CA PHE A 150 -3.10 11.68 -11.93
C PHE A 150 -2.34 12.13 -13.18
N GLU A 151 -2.99 12.27 -14.35
CA GLU A 151 -2.38 12.83 -15.57
C GLU A 151 -1.94 14.29 -15.37
N GLY A 152 -2.71 15.07 -14.60
CA GLY A 152 -2.29 16.41 -14.19
C GLY A 152 -1.00 16.39 -13.36
N LYS A 153 -0.81 15.38 -12.49
CA LYS A 153 0.41 15.20 -11.69
C LYS A 153 1.58 14.62 -12.49
N GLU A 154 1.34 13.64 -13.38
CA GLU A 154 2.38 13.11 -14.26
C GLU A 154 2.87 14.15 -15.28
N MET A 155 1.97 14.97 -15.83
CA MET A 155 2.39 16.13 -16.63
C MET A 155 3.22 17.11 -15.81
N GLN A 156 2.81 17.43 -14.57
CA GLN A 156 3.59 18.31 -13.69
C GLN A 156 4.98 17.73 -13.36
N ASP A 157 5.09 16.43 -13.10
CA ASP A 157 6.34 15.76 -12.77
C ASP A 157 7.25 15.56 -13.99
N ASN A 158 6.69 15.29 -15.17
CA ASN A 158 7.43 15.24 -16.42
C ASN A 158 7.91 16.65 -16.84
N VAL A 159 7.09 17.68 -16.61
CA VAL A 159 7.50 19.07 -16.81
C VAL A 159 8.62 19.45 -15.84
N LYS A 160 8.53 19.11 -14.55
CA LYS A 160 9.62 19.34 -13.58
C LYS A 160 10.90 18.62 -13.99
N LYS A 161 10.85 17.32 -14.31
CA LYS A 161 12.03 16.56 -14.76
C LYS A 161 12.66 17.13 -16.04
N ASN A 162 11.84 17.59 -16.99
CA ASN A 162 12.35 18.20 -18.22
C ASN A 162 12.92 19.60 -17.94
N MET A 163 12.32 20.36 -17.04
CA MET A 163 12.81 21.67 -16.62
C MET A 163 14.15 21.55 -15.86
N ASP A 164 14.31 20.55 -14.99
CA ASP A 164 15.57 20.27 -14.29
C ASP A 164 16.69 19.84 -15.24
N LYS A 165 16.38 19.05 -16.28
CA LYS A 165 17.35 18.66 -17.32
C LYS A 165 17.75 19.84 -18.20
N VAL A 166 16.80 20.72 -18.56
CA VAL A 166 17.12 21.93 -19.33
C VAL A 166 17.95 22.89 -18.49
N LEU A 167 17.63 23.04 -17.21
CA LEU A 167 18.37 23.89 -16.27
C LEU A 167 19.80 23.39 -16.08
N SER A 168 20.01 22.08 -15.92
CA SER A 168 21.38 21.52 -15.80
C SER A 168 22.19 21.69 -17.09
N MET A 169 21.56 21.55 -18.25
CA MET A 169 22.21 21.86 -19.54
C MET A 169 22.53 23.35 -19.71
N GLU A 170 21.67 24.26 -19.23
CA GLU A 170 21.94 25.70 -19.26
C GLU A 170 23.03 26.09 -18.27
N LEU A 171 23.05 25.52 -17.06
CA LEU A 171 24.11 25.71 -16.08
C LEU A 171 25.46 25.24 -16.62
N GLU A 172 25.49 24.12 -17.33
CA GLU A 172 26.69 23.60 -17.98
C GLU A 172 27.16 24.53 -19.13
N LYS A 173 26.24 25.08 -19.92
CA LYS A 173 26.54 26.08 -20.95
C LYS A 173 27.03 27.41 -20.36
N MET A 174 26.43 27.87 -19.26
CA MET A 174 26.86 29.07 -18.53
C MET A 174 28.17 28.85 -17.77
N ALA A 175 28.54 27.64 -17.41
CA ALA A 175 29.87 27.33 -16.87
C ALA A 175 30.92 27.24 -18.00
N ALA A 176 30.53 26.80 -19.19
CA ALA A 176 31.41 26.70 -20.37
C ALA A 176 31.57 28.02 -21.16
N SER A 177 30.65 28.99 -21.02
CA SER A 177 30.75 30.30 -21.70
C SER A 177 31.82 31.23 -21.12
N PRO A 178 31.99 31.39 -19.79
CA PRO A 178 32.99 32.27 -19.20
C PRO A 178 34.41 31.86 -19.60
N ALA A 179 34.69 30.56 -19.73
CA ALA A 179 35.98 30.09 -20.21
C ALA A 179 36.23 30.43 -21.69
N ARG A 180 35.20 30.36 -22.55
CA ARG A 180 35.29 30.74 -23.97
C ARG A 180 35.37 32.25 -24.18
N ASP A 181 34.63 33.03 -23.41
CA ASP A 181 34.61 34.49 -23.50
C ASP A 181 35.88 35.10 -22.89
N PHE A 182 36.39 34.55 -21.77
CA PHE A 182 37.68 34.96 -21.21
C PHE A 182 38.85 34.62 -22.15
N CYS A 183 38.82 33.44 -22.81
CA CYS A 183 39.82 33.07 -23.82
C CYS A 183 39.71 33.93 -25.11
N ARG A 184 38.50 34.28 -25.56
CA ARG A 184 38.30 35.25 -26.67
C ARG A 184 38.77 36.67 -26.31
N LEU A 185 38.56 37.11 -25.08
CA LEU A 185 38.98 38.43 -24.61
C LEU A 185 40.49 38.50 -24.39
N GLN A 186 41.14 37.42 -23.94
CA GLN A 186 42.60 37.33 -23.89
C GLN A 186 43.23 37.20 -25.30
N GLY A 187 42.59 36.47 -26.22
CA GLY A 187 43.04 36.38 -27.62
C GLY A 187 42.89 37.67 -28.42
N ARG A 188 41.93 38.54 -28.08
CA ARG A 188 41.79 39.89 -28.67
C ARG A 188 42.69 40.95 -28.04
N ARG A 189 43.20 40.74 -26.82
CA ARG A 189 44.12 41.69 -26.15
C ARG A 189 45.55 41.68 -26.71
N GLY A 190 45.93 40.64 -27.45
CA GLY A 190 47.25 40.55 -28.11
C GLY A 190 47.33 41.24 -29.48
N ARG A 191 46.33 42.01 -29.89
CA ARG A 191 46.30 42.70 -31.19
C ARG A 191 45.76 44.13 -31.05
N LEU A 192 46.44 44.96 -30.26
CA LEU A 192 46.32 46.41 -30.38
C LEU A 192 47.47 46.89 -31.29
N PRO A 193 47.20 47.49 -32.46
CA PRO A 193 48.23 48.15 -33.25
C PRO A 193 48.79 49.34 -32.47
N GLY A 194 50.09 49.58 -32.64
CA GLY A 194 50.92 50.39 -31.76
C GLY A 194 50.45 51.81 -31.50
N TYR A 195 50.86 52.30 -30.33
CA TYR A 195 51.04 53.72 -30.05
C TYR A 195 52.46 53.87 -29.49
N GLU A 196 53.34 54.40 -30.34
CA GLU A 196 54.64 54.93 -29.94
C GLU A 196 54.42 56.20 -29.10
N ALA A 197 55.04 56.24 -27.93
CA ALA A 197 55.53 57.44 -27.25
C ALA A 197 56.54 57.01 -26.18
#